data_AF-A0A132PB91-F1
#
_entry.id   AF-A0A132PB91-F1
#
_cell.length_a   1.000
_cell.length_b   1.000
_cell.length_c   1.000
_cell.angle_alpha   90.00
_cell.angle_beta   90.00
_cell.angle_gamma   90.00
#
_symmetry.space_group_name_H-M   'P 1'
#
loop_
_entity.id
_entity.type
_entity.pdbx_description
1 polymer ?
#
loop_
_entity_poly.entity_id
_entity_poly.type
_entity_poly.pdbx_seq_one_letter_code
_entity_poly.pdbx_strand_id
1 'polypeptide(L)'
;MPLRTTNADRHPVSGGDLPTQHEEFPMAEQLMMDFDPQATAARTTADNEIAAAYATLVATAAVCEADARAQGLHMTSRQNDGRVTVLICPACGQYEANEFLIANNHGLHRSGLHKRHDGTWVTRGREFGRQWCLALDLTSRHAAAGAHLSPRQTRMVDRLRADVRARFEREVAELRQRLAERHD
;
A
#
# COMPACT_ATOMS: atom_id res chain seq x y z
N MET A 1 -54.71 12.89 -13.76
CA MET A 1 -56.14 12.49 -13.76
C MET A 1 -56.21 11.03 -14.15
N PRO A 2 -57.12 10.21 -13.60
CA PRO A 2 -58.01 10.37 -12.44
C PRO A 2 -57.73 9.23 -11.42
N LEU A 3 -58.35 9.00 -10.25
CA LEU A 3 -59.66 9.31 -9.70
C LEU A 3 -59.53 9.56 -8.19
N ARG A 4 -60.28 10.57 -7.72
CA ARG A 4 -60.76 10.73 -6.35
C ARG A 4 -61.87 9.71 -6.07
N THR A 5 -61.94 9.24 -4.82
CA THR A 5 -63.17 8.94 -4.05
C THR A 5 -62.78 9.04 -2.57
N THR A 6 -63.07 10.11 -1.82
CA THR A 6 -64.32 10.54 -1.15
C THR A 6 -64.98 9.51 -0.24
N ASN A 7 -65.07 9.87 1.06
CA ASN A 7 -66.11 9.57 2.06
C ASN A 7 -66.38 8.06 2.34
N ALA A 8 -66.86 7.62 3.49
CA ALA A 8 -67.63 8.23 4.55
C ALA A 8 -67.53 7.33 5.81
N ASP A 9 -68.21 7.78 6.87
CA ASP A 9 -68.85 6.96 7.89
C ASP A 9 -68.05 6.54 9.14
N ARG A 10 -68.18 7.45 10.10
CA ARG A 10 -68.42 7.20 11.53
C ARG A 10 -69.19 5.90 11.79
N HIS A 11 -68.70 5.13 12.76
CA HIS A 11 -69.55 4.68 13.88
C HIS A 11 -68.71 4.62 15.17
N PRO A 12 -69.24 5.10 16.31
CA PRO A 12 -68.60 5.00 17.62
C PRO A 12 -69.15 3.79 18.38
N VAL A 13 -68.27 2.97 18.96
CA VAL A 13 -68.61 2.00 20.00
C VAL A 13 -67.39 1.90 20.92
N SER A 14 -67.37 2.68 22.00
CA SER A 14 -67.65 2.22 23.37
C SER A 14 -66.75 1.10 23.86
N GLY A 15 -65.87 1.48 24.79
CA GLY A 15 -65.67 0.76 26.06
C GLY A 15 -65.07 -0.63 25.97
N GLY A 16 -63.75 -0.71 26.09
CA GLY A 16 -63.06 -1.92 26.48
C GLY A 16 -61.79 -1.52 27.22
N ASP A 17 -61.74 -1.83 28.51
CA ASP A 17 -60.62 -1.59 29.41
C ASP A 17 -59.30 -2.10 28.81
N LEU A 18 -58.31 -1.20 28.70
CA LEU A 18 -56.94 -1.57 28.36
C LEU A 18 -56.27 -2.15 29.61
N PRO A 19 -55.87 -3.42 29.64
CA PRO A 19 -54.89 -3.87 30.61
C PRO A 19 -53.58 -3.13 30.34
N THR A 20 -53.12 -2.42 31.35
CA THR A 20 -51.77 -1.83 31.44
C THR A 20 -50.77 -2.97 31.48
N GLN A 21 -50.41 -3.49 30.32
CA GLN A 21 -49.18 -4.24 30.13
C GLN A 21 -48.24 -3.31 29.38
N HIS A 22 -47.50 -2.52 30.16
CA HIS A 22 -46.17 -2.12 29.75
C HIS A 22 -45.36 -3.41 29.65
N GLU A 23 -45.48 -4.11 28.52
CA GLU A 23 -44.42 -4.98 28.05
C GLU A 23 -43.21 -4.07 27.84
N GLU A 24 -42.33 -4.07 28.83
CA GLU A 24 -40.96 -3.62 28.68
C GLU A 24 -40.35 -4.46 27.56
N PHE A 25 -40.50 -4.00 26.32
CA PHE A 25 -39.57 -4.38 25.27
C PHE A 25 -38.18 -3.98 25.79
N PRO A 26 -37.22 -4.91 26.00
CA PRO A 26 -35.83 -4.52 26.18
C PRO A 26 -35.33 -3.97 24.84
N MET A 27 -35.71 -2.72 24.56
CA MET A 27 -35.08 -1.87 23.57
C MET A 27 -33.72 -1.47 24.16
N ALA A 28 -32.69 -1.80 23.40
CA ALA A 28 -31.29 -1.52 23.65
C ALA A 28 -30.55 -2.55 24.52
N GLU A 29 -30.46 -3.78 24.00
CA GLU A 29 -29.13 -4.38 23.85
C GLU A 29 -28.34 -3.48 22.88
N GLN A 30 -27.93 -2.33 23.42
CA GLN A 30 -27.07 -1.38 22.76
C GLN A 30 -25.80 -2.16 22.46
N LEU A 31 -25.47 -2.30 21.19
CA LEU A 31 -24.21 -2.86 20.71
C LEU A 31 -23.08 -2.04 21.37
N MET A 32 -22.70 -2.40 22.59
CA MET A 32 -21.52 -1.85 23.24
C MET A 32 -20.36 -2.45 22.47
N MET A 33 -19.91 -1.71 21.45
CA MET A 33 -18.55 -1.90 20.94
C MET A 33 -17.63 -1.74 22.14
N ASP A 34 -17.16 -2.85 22.69
CA ASP A 34 -16.07 -2.89 23.67
C ASP A 34 -14.82 -2.31 23.00
N PHE A 35 -14.72 -0.98 23.03
CA PHE A 35 -13.50 -0.27 22.71
C PHE A 35 -12.54 -0.49 23.86
N ASP A 36 -11.73 -1.55 23.79
CA ASP A 36 -10.57 -1.71 24.65
C ASP A 36 -9.60 -0.54 24.35
N PRO A 37 -9.45 0.43 25.28
CA PRO A 37 -8.60 1.58 25.05
C PRO A 37 -7.12 1.19 25.02
N GLN A 38 -6.73 0.14 25.74
CA GLN A 38 -5.36 -0.36 25.76
C GLN A 38 -5.01 -1.02 24.44
N ALA A 39 -5.88 -1.88 23.91
CA ALA A 39 -5.71 -2.46 22.58
C ALA A 39 -5.65 -1.39 21.48
N THR A 40 -6.48 -0.34 21.60
CA THR A 40 -6.48 0.78 20.66
C THR A 40 -5.16 1.56 20.72
N ALA A 41 -4.69 1.91 21.91
CA ALA A 41 -3.41 2.62 22.09
C ALA A 41 -2.21 1.79 21.61
N ALA A 42 -2.22 0.48 21.86
CA ALA A 42 -1.20 -0.44 21.37
C ALA A 42 -1.17 -0.48 19.83
N ARG A 43 -2.33 -0.56 19.17
CA ARG A 43 -2.44 -0.52 17.71
C ARG A 43 -1.94 0.80 17.13
N THR A 44 -2.35 1.93 17.68
CA THR A 44 -1.88 3.25 17.24
C THR A 44 -0.36 3.40 17.39
N THR A 45 0.21 2.88 18.48
CA THR A 45 1.66 2.89 18.70
C THR A 45 2.37 2.05 17.62
N ALA A 46 1.88 0.85 17.35
CA ALA A 46 2.43 -0.01 16.30
C ALA A 46 2.34 0.64 14.90
N ASP A 47 1.21 1.25 14.56
CA ASP A 47 1.02 1.94 13.28
C ASP A 47 1.97 3.14 13.13
N ASN A 48 2.20 3.89 14.21
CA ASN A 48 3.15 5.01 14.23
C ASN A 48 4.60 4.52 14.05
N GLU A 49 4.97 3.41 14.69
CA GLU A 49 6.30 2.81 14.49
C GLU A 49 6.51 2.37 13.04
N ILE A 50 5.53 1.72 12.42
CA ILE A 50 5.57 1.32 11.01
C ILE A 50 5.68 2.55 10.11
N ALA A 51 4.90 3.60 10.37
CA ALA A 51 4.95 4.83 9.59
C ALA A 51 6.33 5.51 9.67
N ALA A 52 6.93 5.56 10.87
CA ALA A 52 8.27 6.10 11.08
C ALA A 52 9.36 5.27 10.38
N ALA A 53 9.26 3.94 10.45
CA ALA A 53 10.17 3.03 9.75
C ALA A 53 10.07 3.20 8.23
N TYR A 54 8.85 3.28 7.70
CA TYR A 54 8.61 3.51 6.29
C TYR A 54 9.19 4.84 5.81
N ALA A 55 8.98 5.92 6.57
CA ALA A 55 9.52 7.25 6.25
C ALA A 55 11.06 7.27 6.27
N THR A 56 11.69 6.44 7.10
CA THR A 56 13.16 6.28 7.13
C THR A 56 13.66 5.47 5.93
N LEU A 57 12.85 4.54 5.43
CA LEU A 57 13.19 3.65 4.33
C LEU A 57 13.00 4.31 2.96
N VAL A 58 11.84 4.93 2.75
CA VAL A 58 11.44 5.54 1.48
C VAL A 58 11.63 7.04 1.57
N ALA A 59 12.58 7.55 0.79
CA ALA A 59 12.81 8.99 0.72
C ALA A 59 11.69 9.68 -0.07
N THR A 60 11.29 10.86 0.38
CA THR A 60 10.34 11.73 -0.31
C THR A 60 11.09 12.96 -0.80
N ALA A 61 10.88 13.34 -2.06
CA ALA A 61 11.51 14.51 -2.65
C ALA A 61 10.49 15.35 -3.42
N ALA A 62 10.64 16.67 -3.39
CA ALA A 62 9.92 17.57 -4.29
C ALA A 62 10.79 17.84 -5.53
N VAL A 63 10.35 17.42 -6.70
CA VAL A 63 11.04 17.61 -7.99
C VAL A 63 10.25 18.54 -8.90
N CYS A 64 10.88 19.14 -9.91
CA CYS A 64 10.13 19.90 -10.90
C CYS A 64 9.38 18.96 -11.87
N GLU A 65 8.32 19.45 -12.52
CA GLU A 65 7.57 18.66 -13.50
C GLU A 65 8.45 18.12 -14.65
N ALA A 66 9.46 18.88 -15.08
CA ALA A 66 10.37 18.47 -16.14
C ALA A 66 11.20 17.24 -15.74
N ASP A 67 11.74 17.24 -14.51
CA ASP A 67 12.50 16.10 -13.96
C ASP A 67 11.60 14.88 -13.78
N ALA A 68 10.38 15.06 -13.28
CA ALA A 68 9.41 13.98 -13.12
C ALA A 68 9.10 13.31 -14.46
N ARG A 69 8.85 14.11 -15.52
CA ARG A 69 8.61 13.59 -16.88
C ARG A 69 9.84 12.90 -17.47
N ALA A 70 11.04 13.43 -17.23
CA ALA A 70 12.29 12.79 -17.67
C ALA A 70 12.51 11.41 -17.02
N GLN A 71 11.95 11.19 -15.82
CA GLN A 71 11.92 9.88 -15.15
C GLN A 71 10.72 9.02 -15.56
N GLY A 72 9.88 9.47 -16.49
CA GLY A 72 8.74 8.73 -17.02
C GLY A 72 7.50 8.74 -16.11
N LEU A 73 7.40 9.69 -15.19
CA LEU A 73 6.20 9.86 -14.37
C LEU A 73 5.11 10.57 -15.16
N HIS A 74 3.95 9.92 -15.30
CA HIS A 74 2.75 10.51 -15.86
C HIS A 74 1.96 11.23 -14.77
N MET A 75 1.82 12.54 -14.92
CA MET A 75 1.10 13.38 -13.97
C MET A 75 -0.26 13.79 -14.51
N THR A 76 -1.31 13.58 -13.73
CA THR A 76 -2.69 13.99 -14.06
C THR A 76 -3.09 15.32 -13.43
N SER A 77 -2.33 15.81 -12.45
CA SER A 77 -2.61 17.04 -11.71
C SER A 77 -1.40 17.97 -11.79
N ARG A 78 -1.62 19.21 -12.23
CA ARG A 78 -0.64 20.29 -12.21
C ARG A 78 -0.67 20.89 -10.81
N GLN A 79 0.42 20.78 -10.05
CA GLN A 79 0.51 21.57 -8.82
C GLN A 79 0.79 23.03 -9.19
N ASN A 80 0.17 23.97 -8.49
CA ASN A 80 0.22 25.40 -8.85
C ASN A 80 1.64 26.00 -8.78
N ASP A 81 2.59 25.32 -8.14
CA ASP A 81 4.00 25.71 -7.99
C ASP A 81 4.94 24.99 -8.98
N GLY A 82 4.41 24.13 -9.86
CA GLY A 82 5.20 23.35 -10.82
C GLY A 82 6.11 22.29 -10.19
N ARG A 83 5.87 21.94 -8.92
CA ARG A 83 6.61 20.89 -8.20
C ARG A 83 5.75 19.64 -8.02
N VAL A 84 6.42 18.54 -7.74
CA VAL A 84 5.83 17.22 -7.61
C VAL A 84 6.48 16.53 -6.45
N THR A 85 5.69 16.09 -5.48
CA THR A 85 6.19 15.19 -4.44
C THR A 85 6.27 13.78 -5.01
N VAL A 86 7.45 13.18 -4.95
CA VAL A 86 7.71 11.80 -5.41
C VAL A 86 8.30 10.99 -4.28
N LEU A 87 8.06 9.68 -4.33
CA LEU A 87 8.69 8.68 -3.49
C LEU A 87 9.86 8.05 -4.24
N ILE A 88 10.96 7.78 -3.53
CA ILE A 88 12.18 7.25 -4.13
C ILE A 88 12.46 5.88 -3.52
N CYS A 89 12.57 4.86 -4.38
CA CYS A 89 12.99 3.53 -3.96
C CYS A 89 14.46 3.57 -3.51
N PRO A 90 14.79 3.21 -2.25
CA PRO A 90 16.14 3.34 -1.72
C PRO A 90 17.15 2.35 -2.33
N ALA A 91 16.67 1.28 -2.97
CA ALA A 91 17.51 0.30 -3.65
C ALA A 91 17.90 0.77 -5.06
N CYS A 92 16.90 1.03 -5.91
CA CYS A 92 17.13 1.30 -7.33
C CYS A 92 17.08 2.78 -7.71
N GLY A 93 16.76 3.67 -6.76
CA GLY A 93 16.70 5.12 -6.96
C GLY A 93 15.56 5.60 -7.87
N GLN A 94 14.66 4.70 -8.29
CA GLN A 94 13.54 5.06 -9.16
C GLN A 94 12.49 5.88 -8.40
N TYR A 95 11.90 6.83 -9.12
CA TYR A 95 10.86 7.71 -8.60
C TYR A 95 9.49 7.11 -8.87
N GLU A 96 8.57 7.29 -7.94
CA GLU A 96 7.17 6.89 -8.04
C GLU A 96 6.28 8.02 -7.53
N ALA A 97 5.14 8.24 -8.19
CA ALA A 97 4.28 9.39 -7.88
C ALA A 97 3.50 9.24 -6.56
N ASN A 98 3.30 8.01 -6.09
CA ASN A 98 2.54 7.73 -4.89
C ASN A 98 2.89 6.35 -4.32
N GLU A 99 2.34 6.08 -3.14
CA GLU A 99 2.59 4.84 -2.42
C GLU A 99 2.04 3.60 -3.12
N PHE A 100 0.92 3.72 -3.83
CA PHE A 100 0.39 2.60 -4.62
C PHE A 100 1.39 2.14 -5.68
N LEU A 101 2.02 3.07 -6.38
CA LEU A 101 3.02 2.75 -7.40
C LEU A 101 4.30 2.18 -6.79
N ILE A 102 4.82 2.76 -5.70
CA ILE A 102 6.03 2.22 -5.07
C ILE A 102 5.82 0.86 -4.43
N ALA A 103 4.62 0.60 -3.90
CA ALA A 103 4.21 -0.70 -3.41
C ALA A 103 4.22 -1.76 -4.50
N ASN A 104 3.60 -1.46 -5.65
CA ASN A 104 3.45 -2.44 -6.72
C ASN A 104 4.73 -2.64 -7.53
N ASN A 105 5.48 -1.58 -7.82
CA ASN A 105 6.67 -1.66 -8.67
C ASN A 105 7.91 -2.09 -7.89
N HIS A 106 8.01 -1.72 -6.61
CA HIS A 106 9.23 -1.95 -5.80
C HIS A 106 8.99 -2.85 -4.59
N GLY A 107 7.74 -3.20 -4.29
CA GLY A 107 7.39 -4.05 -3.15
C GLY A 107 7.41 -3.29 -1.83
N LEU A 108 7.41 -1.96 -1.83
CA LEU A 108 7.56 -1.13 -0.63
C LEU A 108 6.19 -0.59 -0.18
N HIS A 109 5.62 -1.16 0.87
CA HIS A 109 4.35 -0.70 1.45
C HIS A 109 4.34 -0.87 2.97
N ARG A 110 3.64 0.03 3.68
CA ARG A 110 3.60 0.04 5.15
C ARG A 110 3.11 -1.27 5.75
N SER A 111 2.02 -1.84 5.24
CA SER A 111 1.45 -3.09 5.76
C SER A 111 2.34 -4.33 5.60
N GLY A 112 3.41 -4.23 4.82
CA GLY A 112 4.36 -5.32 4.61
C GLY A 112 5.64 -5.16 5.42
N LEU A 113 5.81 -4.02 6.10
CA LEU A 113 6.93 -3.78 6.99
C LEU A 113 6.69 -4.51 8.31
N HIS A 114 7.62 -5.39 8.65
CA HIS A 114 7.63 -6.10 9.92
C HIS A 114 8.98 -5.93 10.58
N LYS A 115 8.96 -5.70 11.89
CA LYS A 115 10.15 -5.65 12.71
C LYS A 115 10.49 -7.06 13.16
N ARG A 116 11.69 -7.54 12.84
CA ARG A 116 12.24 -8.80 13.36
C ARG A 116 12.56 -8.66 14.84
N HIS A 117 12.77 -9.79 15.51
CA HIS A 117 13.17 -9.84 16.92
C HIS A 117 14.50 -9.10 17.18
N ASP A 118 15.41 -9.06 16.20
CA ASP A 118 16.67 -8.31 16.27
C ASP A 118 16.50 -6.79 16.07
N GLY A 119 15.27 -6.31 15.86
CA GLY A 119 14.95 -4.91 15.60
C GLY A 119 15.01 -4.50 14.13
N THR A 120 15.42 -5.38 13.22
CA THR A 120 15.54 -5.08 11.78
C THR A 120 14.18 -5.04 11.10
N TRP A 121 13.94 -4.03 10.26
CA TRP A 121 12.74 -3.95 9.44
C TRP A 121 12.90 -4.72 8.13
N VAL A 122 11.94 -5.58 7.82
CA VAL A 122 11.86 -6.36 6.57
C VAL A 122 10.54 -6.15 5.85
N THR A 123 10.50 -6.43 4.56
CA THR A 123 9.26 -6.35 3.78
C THR A 123 8.84 -7.73 3.25
N ARG A 124 7.65 -8.21 3.62
CA ARG A 124 7.10 -9.53 3.22
C ARG A 124 8.06 -10.72 3.50
N GLY A 125 8.72 -10.72 4.66
CA GLY A 125 9.63 -11.80 5.07
C GLY A 125 10.96 -11.87 4.30
N ARG A 126 11.16 -11.01 3.30
CA ARG A 126 12.40 -10.89 2.54
C ARG A 126 13.13 -9.61 2.93
N GLU A 127 14.45 -9.60 2.74
CA GLU A 127 15.29 -8.41 2.87
C GLU A 127 15.08 -7.44 1.70
N PHE A 128 13.85 -7.01 1.48
CA PHE A 128 13.56 -5.88 0.62
C PHE A 128 13.73 -4.60 1.45
N GLY A 129 14.34 -3.59 0.84
CA GLY A 129 14.68 -2.36 1.53
C GLY A 129 15.81 -1.62 0.84
N ARG A 130 16.77 -1.09 1.62
CA ARG A 130 17.82 -0.20 1.09
C ARG A 130 18.68 -0.80 -0.02
N GLN A 131 18.78 -2.12 -0.12
CA GLN A 131 19.67 -2.80 -1.08
C GLN A 131 18.96 -3.69 -2.10
N TRP A 132 17.66 -3.94 -1.96
CA TRP A 132 16.92 -4.80 -2.89
C TRP A 132 15.46 -4.39 -2.99
N CYS A 133 14.88 -4.46 -4.19
CA CYS A 133 13.47 -4.18 -4.45
C CYS A 133 12.89 -5.16 -5.48
N LEU A 134 11.56 -5.22 -5.59
CA LEU A 134 10.87 -6.11 -6.53
C LEU A 134 11.30 -5.89 -7.99
N ALA A 135 11.46 -4.63 -8.42
CA ALA A 135 11.91 -4.32 -9.77
C ALA A 135 13.29 -4.92 -10.09
N LEU A 136 14.22 -4.92 -9.10
CA LEU A 136 15.54 -5.53 -9.26
C LEU A 136 15.47 -7.05 -9.31
N ASP A 137 14.64 -7.68 -8.48
CA ASP A 137 14.40 -9.13 -8.53
C ASP A 137 13.91 -9.56 -9.93
N LEU A 138 12.87 -8.91 -10.46
CA LEU A 138 12.35 -9.21 -11.79
C LEU A 138 13.39 -8.95 -12.89
N THR A 139 14.11 -7.83 -12.81
CA THR A 139 15.15 -7.48 -13.78
C THR A 139 16.33 -8.46 -13.74
N SER A 140 16.69 -8.97 -12.56
CA SER A 140 17.76 -9.95 -12.40
C SER A 140 17.44 -11.27 -13.10
N ARG A 141 16.17 -11.71 -13.03
CA ARG A 141 15.69 -12.91 -13.72
C ARG A 141 15.73 -12.75 -15.24
N HIS A 142 15.31 -11.59 -15.76
CA HIS A 142 15.40 -11.31 -17.20
C HIS A 142 16.86 -11.30 -17.68
N ALA A 143 17.74 -10.61 -16.93
CA ALA A 143 19.16 -10.56 -17.25
C ALA A 143 19.82 -11.96 -17.18
N ALA A 144 19.40 -12.79 -16.22
CA ALA A 144 19.90 -14.15 -16.06
C ALA A 144 19.49 -15.06 -17.22
N ALA A 145 18.23 -14.96 -17.67
CA ALA A 145 17.73 -15.70 -18.83
C ALA A 145 18.33 -15.24 -20.18
N GLY A 146 19.23 -14.25 -20.20
CA GLY A 146 19.78 -13.67 -21.42
C GLY A 146 18.78 -12.83 -22.21
N ALA A 147 17.63 -12.48 -21.62
CA ALA A 147 16.63 -11.66 -22.27
C ALA A 147 17.10 -10.20 -22.39
N HIS A 148 16.66 -9.52 -23.45
CA HIS A 148 16.95 -8.11 -23.61
C HIS A 148 16.25 -7.28 -22.53
N LEU A 149 17.02 -6.44 -21.83
CA LEU A 149 16.47 -5.49 -20.87
C LEU A 149 15.84 -4.31 -21.61
N SER A 150 14.65 -3.90 -21.17
CA SER A 150 14.03 -2.68 -21.69
C SER A 150 14.90 -1.45 -21.38
N PRO A 151 14.79 -0.35 -22.15
CA PRO A 151 15.53 0.89 -21.86
C PRO A 151 15.35 1.41 -20.43
N ARG A 152 14.18 1.20 -19.82
CA ARG A 152 13.92 1.56 -18.42
C ARG A 152 14.73 0.68 -17.46
N GLN A 153 14.78 -0.63 -17.70
CA GLN A 153 15.56 -1.57 -16.89
C GLN A 153 17.06 -1.30 -17.01
N THR A 154 17.56 -1.06 -18.21
CA THR A 154 18.97 -0.69 -18.44
C THR A 154 19.35 0.57 -17.67
N ARG A 155 18.57 1.66 -17.82
CA ARG A 155 18.80 2.91 -17.06
C ARG A 155 18.74 2.70 -15.54
N MET A 156 17.85 1.83 -15.07
CA MET A 156 17.77 1.50 -13.65
C MET A 156 19.06 0.82 -13.17
N VAL A 157 19.54 -0.19 -13.90
CA VAL A 157 20.75 -0.96 -13.56
C VAL A 157 22.02 -0.11 -13.64
N ASP A 158 22.10 0.82 -14.60
CA ASP A 158 23.26 1.71 -14.79
C ASP A 158 23.41 2.76 -13.68
N ARG A 159 22.31 3.11 -13.00
CA ARG A 159 22.28 4.13 -11.94
C ARG A 159 22.34 3.55 -10.53
N LEU A 160 22.50 2.23 -10.40
CA LEU A 160 22.59 1.60 -9.09
C LEU A 160 23.83 2.09 -8.34
N ARG A 161 23.67 2.29 -7.03
CA ARG A 161 24.82 2.44 -6.13
C ARG A 161 25.70 1.20 -6.21
N ALA A 162 27.00 1.37 -6.01
CA ALA A 162 27.98 0.28 -6.15
C ALA A 162 27.63 -0.97 -5.32
N ASP A 163 27.15 -0.78 -4.08
CA ASP A 163 26.77 -1.88 -3.19
C ASP A 163 25.56 -2.67 -3.73
N VAL A 164 24.55 -1.95 -4.23
CA VAL A 164 23.34 -2.55 -4.83
C VAL A 164 23.66 -3.22 -6.16
N ARG A 165 24.51 -2.59 -6.98
CA ARG A 165 24.97 -3.13 -8.26
C ARG A 165 25.70 -4.46 -8.07
N ALA A 166 26.64 -4.52 -7.12
CA ALA A 166 27.37 -5.74 -6.82
C ALA A 166 26.43 -6.87 -6.35
N ARG A 167 25.41 -6.55 -5.55
CA ARG A 167 24.38 -7.53 -5.15
C ARG A 167 23.57 -8.03 -6.36
N PHE A 168 23.15 -7.11 -7.23
CA PHE A 168 22.42 -7.44 -8.45
C PHE A 168 23.20 -8.39 -9.36
N GLU A 169 24.48 -8.11 -9.59
CA GLU A 169 25.34 -8.93 -10.45
C GLU A 169 25.55 -10.34 -9.88
N ARG A 170 25.70 -10.48 -8.55
CA ARG A 170 25.76 -11.79 -7.89
C ARG A 170 24.47 -12.59 -8.10
N GLU A 171 23.30 -11.99 -7.87
CA GLU A 171 22.02 -12.68 -8.07
C GLU A 171 21.84 -13.14 -9.52
N VAL A 172 22.22 -12.29 -10.49
CA VAL A 172 22.19 -12.65 -11.93
C VAL A 172 23.10 -13.84 -12.21
N ALA A 173 24.32 -13.87 -11.65
CA ALA A 173 25.25 -14.98 -11.84
C ALA A 173 24.73 -16.28 -11.22
N GLU A 174 24.23 -16.24 -9.99
CA GLU A 174 23.64 -17.40 -9.29
C GLU A 174 22.39 -17.92 -10.00
N LEU A 175 21.54 -17.05 -10.53
CA LEU A 175 20.39 -17.44 -11.35
C LEU A 175 20.82 -18.11 -12.66
N ARG A 176 21.83 -17.57 -13.34
CA ARG A 176 22.38 -18.18 -14.58
C ARG A 176 22.88 -19.59 -14.33
N GLN A 177 23.63 -19.79 -13.25
CA GLN A 177 24.12 -21.10 -12.87
C GLN A 177 22.96 -22.08 -12.64
N ARG A 178 21.96 -21.71 -11.84
CA ARG A 178 20.77 -22.54 -11.58
C ARG A 178 19.97 -22.86 -12.84
N LEU A 179 19.95 -21.96 -13.82
CA LEU A 179 19.28 -22.21 -15.11
C LEU A 179 20.08 -23.20 -15.95
N ALA A 180 21.41 -23.06 -16.03
CA ALA A 180 22.26 -24.02 -16.74
C ALA A 180 22.11 -25.43 -16.18
N GLU A 181 22.16 -25.59 -14.84
CA GLU A 181 22.00 -26.88 -14.15
C GLU A 181 20.64 -27.57 -14.38
N ARG A 182 19.61 -26.84 -14.84
CA ARG A 182 18.29 -27.41 -15.17
C ARG A 182 18.18 -27.88 -16.62
N HIS A 183 19.10 -27.46 -17.47
CA HIS A 183 19.12 -27.76 -18.90
C HIS A 183 20.15 -28.84 -19.26
N ASP A 184 21.01 -29.22 -18.32
CA ASP A 184 21.89 -30.39 -18.36
C ASP A 184 21.17 -31.65 -17.83
#